data_AF-A0A023EI31-F1
#
_entry.id   AF-A0A023EI31-F1
#
_cell.length_a   1.000
_cell.length_b   1.000
_cell.length_c   1.000
_cell.angle_alpha   90.00
_cell.angle_beta   90.00
_cell.angle_gamma   90.00
#
_symmetry.space_group_name_H-M   'P 1'
#
loop_
_entity.id
_entity.type
_entity.pdbx_description
1 polymer ?
#
loop_
_entity_poly.entity_id
_entity_poly.type
_entity_poly.pdbx_seq_one_letter_code
_entity_poly.pdbx_strand_id
1 'polypeptide(L)'
;MFRHHMTQFGSCASEVHKTLCYFFAVLNIFLAMDMLADFSSVWFDALDVSGGERFQGVTDAEASKMAMGLIIIGPAIANVCLAVMLIIGVYKRRPTYIRVFRLFILAQVVVICFLAIFSYSIVLEHRGSHTIMLFVLVISIALFGAEAWIAGDYHKLLLEEMLLEETDCPRIA
;
A
#
# COMPACT_ATOMS: atom_id res chain seq x y z
N MET A 1 13.28 12.66 37.88
CA MET A 1 11.98 13.23 37.48
C MET A 1 11.82 13.43 35.97
N PHE A 2 12.90 13.63 35.18
CA PHE A 2 12.82 13.75 33.71
C PHE A 2 12.48 12.45 32.93
N ARG A 3 12.70 11.27 33.52
CA ARG A 3 12.47 9.97 32.85
C ARG A 3 10.98 9.68 32.60
N HIS A 4 10.08 10.10 33.49
CA HIS A 4 8.63 9.89 33.34
C HIS A 4 7.96 10.83 32.33
N HIS A 5 8.51 12.02 32.10
CA HIS A 5 7.99 12.91 31.05
C HIS A 5 8.34 12.41 29.65
N MET A 6 9.54 11.85 29.43
CA MET A 6 9.91 11.24 28.15
C MET A 6 9.03 10.03 27.79
N THR A 7 8.68 9.20 28.78
CA THR A 7 7.78 8.05 28.56
C THR A 7 6.36 8.46 28.22
N GLN A 8 5.87 9.60 28.74
CA GLN A 8 4.51 10.08 28.48
C GLN A 8 4.38 10.67 27.07
N PHE A 9 5.38 11.42 26.60
CA PHE A 9 5.42 11.90 25.22
C PHE A 9 5.66 10.77 24.20
N GLY A 10 6.52 9.80 24.53
CA GLY A 10 6.73 8.60 23.70
C GLY A 10 5.46 7.75 23.57
N SER A 11 4.72 7.56 24.66
CA SER A 11 3.46 6.82 24.67
C SER A 11 2.36 7.51 23.83
N CYS A 12 2.22 8.84 23.92
CA CYS A 12 1.30 9.57 23.04
C CYS A 12 1.71 9.50 21.57
N ALA A 13 3.00 9.64 21.25
CA ALA A 13 3.49 9.55 19.88
C ALA A 13 3.26 8.15 19.28
N SER A 14 3.47 7.09 20.06
CA SER A 14 3.22 5.71 19.67
C SER A 14 1.75 5.44 19.36
N GLU A 15 0.82 5.90 20.21
CA GLU A 15 -0.62 5.74 19.98
C GLU A 15 -1.13 6.55 18.78
N VAL A 16 -0.57 7.73 18.51
CA VAL A 16 -0.88 8.51 17.30
C VAL A 16 -0.45 7.76 16.05
N HIS A 17 0.81 7.28 16.00
CA HIS A 17 1.32 6.55 14.83
C HIS A 17 0.59 5.23 14.59
N LYS A 18 0.23 4.53 15.66
CA LYS A 18 -0.61 3.33 15.62
C LYS A 18 -1.99 3.63 15.02
N THR A 19 -2.63 4.71 15.45
CA THR A 19 -3.93 5.14 14.92
C THR A 19 -3.83 5.50 13.44
N LEU A 20 -2.77 6.21 13.04
CA LEU A 20 -2.49 6.53 11.64
C LEU A 20 -2.25 5.28 10.80
N CYS A 21 -1.50 4.30 11.30
CA CYS A 21 -1.31 3.01 10.62
C CYS A 21 -2.64 2.28 10.38
N TYR A 22 -3.55 2.27 11.36
CA TYR A 22 -4.88 1.69 11.16
C TYR A 22 -5.71 2.48 10.16
N PHE A 23 -5.70 3.81 10.23
CA PHE A 23 -6.42 4.67 9.30
C PHE A 23 -5.97 4.44 7.85
N PHE A 24 -4.66 4.43 7.59
CA PHE A 24 -4.12 4.18 6.26
C PHE A 24 -4.33 2.73 5.80
N ALA A 25 -4.27 1.74 6.69
CA ALA A 25 -4.61 0.37 6.33
C ALA A 25 -6.07 0.26 5.84
N VAL A 26 -7.00 0.89 6.55
CA VAL A 26 -8.42 0.90 6.19
C VAL A 26 -8.63 1.65 4.86
N LEU A 27 -8.01 2.81 4.68
CA LEU A 27 -8.06 3.53 3.40
C LEU A 27 -7.52 2.70 2.23
N ASN A 28 -6.39 2.02 2.41
CA ASN A 28 -5.83 1.15 1.38
C ASN A 28 -6.76 -0.02 1.02
N ILE A 29 -7.46 -0.60 2.00
CA ILE A 29 -8.49 -1.63 1.74
C ILE A 29 -9.65 -1.01 0.95
N PHE A 30 -10.17 0.14 1.35
CA PHE A 30 -11.26 0.80 0.64
C PHE A 30 -10.88 1.14 -0.80
N LEU A 31 -9.73 1.76 -1.03
CA LEU A 31 -9.24 2.11 -2.36
C LEU A 31 -9.01 0.89 -3.23
N ALA A 32 -8.45 -0.18 -2.66
CA ALA A 32 -8.23 -1.43 -3.39
C ALA A 32 -9.56 -2.14 -3.73
N MET A 33 -10.54 -2.10 -2.82
CA MET A 33 -11.87 -2.66 -3.07
C MET A 33 -12.67 -1.86 -4.09
N ASP A 34 -12.55 -0.53 -4.08
CA ASP A 34 -13.17 0.36 -5.07
C ASP A 34 -12.60 0.07 -6.46
N MET A 35 -11.27 -0.01 -6.59
CA MET A 35 -10.64 -0.46 -7.84
C MET A 35 -11.06 -1.89 -8.23
N LEU A 36 -11.13 -2.82 -7.28
CA LEU A 36 -11.55 -4.18 -7.58
C LEU A 36 -12.99 -4.22 -8.08
N ALA A 37 -13.89 -3.43 -7.50
CA ALA A 37 -15.28 -3.34 -7.93
C ALA A 37 -15.39 -2.80 -9.37
N ASP A 38 -14.68 -1.70 -9.66
CA ASP A 38 -14.67 -1.09 -10.99
C ASP A 38 -14.12 -2.04 -12.07
N PHE A 39 -13.03 -2.76 -11.77
CA PHE A 39 -12.41 -3.66 -12.74
C PHE A 39 -13.02 -5.07 -12.77
N SER A 40 -13.72 -5.50 -11.72
CA SER A 40 -14.33 -6.83 -11.68
C SER A 40 -15.40 -7.00 -12.74
N SER A 41 -16.24 -5.98 -12.97
CA SER A 41 -17.29 -6.00 -14.00
C SER A 41 -16.68 -6.19 -15.40
N VAL A 42 -15.64 -5.41 -15.71
CA VAL A 42 -14.91 -5.47 -16.99
C VAL A 42 -14.24 -6.83 -17.19
N TRP A 43 -13.70 -7.43 -16.12
CA TRP A 43 -13.03 -8.72 -16.19
C TRP A 43 -14.02 -9.88 -16.33
N PHE A 44 -15.15 -9.84 -15.62
CA PHE A 44 -16.22 -10.83 -15.76
C PHE A 44 -16.89 -10.77 -17.13
N ASP A 45 -17.13 -9.57 -17.68
CA ASP A 45 -17.63 -9.42 -19.05
C ASP A 45 -16.65 -9.98 -20.08
N ALA A 46 -15.34 -9.74 -19.91
CA ALA A 46 -14.31 -10.33 -20.78
C ALA A 46 -14.24 -11.86 -20.66
N LEU A 47 -14.47 -12.41 -19.47
CA LEU A 47 -14.52 -13.86 -19.23
C LEU A 47 -15.76 -14.52 -19.82
N ASP A 48 -16.93 -13.88 -19.71
CA ASP A 48 -18.19 -14.44 -20.20
C ASP A 48 -18.22 -14.49 -21.74
N VAL A 49 -17.67 -13.46 -22.39
CA VAL A 49 -17.43 -13.46 -23.85
C VAL A 49 -16.46 -14.59 -24.25
N SER A 50 -15.40 -14.83 -23.47
CA SER A 50 -14.46 -15.94 -23.75
C SER A 50 -15.03 -17.34 -23.50
N GLY A 51 -16.07 -17.46 -22.65
CA GLY A 51 -16.75 -18.73 -22.34
C GLY A 51 -17.77 -19.14 -23.41
N GLY A 52 -18.32 -18.18 -24.15
CA GLY A 52 -19.34 -18.39 -25.18
C GLY A 52 -18.81 -18.86 -26.53
N GLU A 53 -17.58 -18.47 -26.93
CA GLU A 53 -17.01 -18.83 -28.22
C GLU A 53 -15.87 -19.86 -28.08
N ARG A 54 -16.22 -21.14 -28.08
CA ARG A 54 -15.25 -22.21 -28.31
C ARG A 54 -14.64 -22.06 -29.71
N PHE A 55 -13.31 -21.95 -29.74
CA PHE A 55 -12.44 -22.30 -30.87
C PHE A 55 -12.48 -21.40 -32.12
N GLN A 56 -12.12 -20.12 -31.99
CA GLN A 56 -11.41 -19.45 -33.08
C GLN A 56 -10.54 -18.30 -32.57
N GLY A 57 -9.27 -18.62 -32.30
CA GLY A 57 -8.17 -17.67 -32.07
C GLY A 57 -8.48 -16.51 -31.13
N VAL A 58 -8.05 -16.61 -29.86
CA VAL A 58 -7.99 -15.47 -28.94
C VAL A 58 -7.42 -14.27 -29.72
N THR A 59 -8.25 -13.26 -29.98
CA THR A 59 -7.76 -12.08 -30.69
C THR A 59 -6.79 -11.34 -29.76
N ASP A 60 -5.70 -10.79 -30.30
CA ASP A 60 -4.69 -10.08 -29.49
C ASP A 60 -5.31 -8.98 -28.59
N ALA A 61 -6.46 -8.45 -29.00
CA ALA A 61 -7.26 -7.48 -28.25
C ALA A 61 -7.90 -8.04 -26.97
N GLU A 62 -8.29 -9.31 -26.92
CA GLU A 62 -8.88 -9.94 -25.74
C GLU A 62 -7.81 -10.43 -24.77
N ALA A 63 -6.73 -11.00 -25.30
CA ALA A 63 -5.55 -11.36 -24.51
C ALA A 63 -4.95 -10.13 -23.82
N SER A 64 -4.86 -8.99 -24.51
CA SER A 64 -4.36 -7.74 -23.94
C SER A 64 -5.28 -7.15 -22.86
N LYS A 65 -6.61 -7.26 -23.00
CA LYS A 65 -7.57 -6.85 -21.96
C LYS A 65 -7.48 -7.72 -20.72
N MET A 66 -7.39 -9.05 -20.86
CA MET A 66 -7.22 -9.96 -19.73
C MET A 66 -5.87 -9.74 -19.03
N ALA A 67 -4.79 -9.52 -19.79
CA ALA A 67 -3.47 -9.20 -19.24
C ALA A 67 -3.46 -7.87 -18.48
N MET A 68 -4.09 -6.82 -19.02
CA MET A 68 -4.28 -5.54 -18.32
C MET A 68 -5.08 -5.71 -17.03
N GLY A 69 -6.16 -6.49 -17.05
CA GLY A 69 -6.94 -6.81 -15.86
C GLY A 69 -6.11 -7.50 -14.78
N LEU A 70 -5.27 -8.47 -15.15
CA LEU A 70 -4.38 -9.16 -14.20
C LEU A 70 -3.33 -8.21 -13.58
N ILE A 71 -2.78 -7.30 -14.39
CA ILE A 71 -1.80 -6.29 -13.96
C ILE A 71 -2.41 -5.30 -12.95
N ILE A 72 -3.72 -5.09 -12.98
CA ILE A 72 -4.42 -4.16 -12.08
C ILE A 72 -4.98 -4.88 -10.84
N ILE A 73 -5.62 -6.03 -11.03
CA ILE A 73 -6.25 -6.82 -9.96
C ILE A 73 -5.18 -7.39 -9.01
N GLY A 74 -4.04 -7.86 -9.53
CA GLY A 74 -2.96 -8.43 -8.71
C GLY A 74 -2.44 -7.46 -7.63
N PRO A 75 -1.99 -6.25 -8.01
CA PRO A 75 -1.58 -5.22 -7.06
C PRO A 75 -2.69 -4.79 -6.09
N ALA A 76 -3.95 -4.74 -6.54
CA ALA A 76 -5.08 -4.39 -5.67
C ALA A 76 -5.30 -5.45 -4.57
N ILE A 77 -5.30 -6.74 -4.94
CA ILE A 77 -5.40 -7.84 -3.97
C ILE A 77 -4.19 -7.85 -3.03
N ALA A 78 -2.98 -7.63 -3.56
CA ALA A 78 -1.78 -7.53 -2.74
C ALA A 78 -1.87 -6.38 -1.72
N ASN A 79 -2.44 -5.23 -2.12
CA ASN A 79 -2.73 -4.10 -1.23
C ASN A 79 -3.65 -4.49 -0.09
N VAL A 80 -4.76 -5.17 -0.36
CA VAL A 80 -5.69 -5.64 0.67
C VAL A 80 -4.99 -6.60 1.64
N CYS A 81 -4.29 -7.61 1.11
CA CYS A 81 -3.57 -8.59 1.91
C CYS A 81 -2.53 -7.94 2.84
N LEU A 82 -1.78 -6.96 2.32
CA LEU A 82 -0.73 -6.30 3.07
C LEU A 82 -1.25 -5.27 4.07
N ALA A 83 -2.36 -4.59 3.76
CA ALA A 83 -3.08 -3.78 4.73
C ALA A 83 -3.59 -4.62 5.91
N VAL A 84 -4.14 -5.82 5.65
CA VAL A 84 -4.52 -6.76 6.71
C VAL A 84 -3.30 -7.22 7.50
N MET A 85 -2.17 -7.53 6.84
CA MET A 85 -0.92 -7.84 7.55
C MET A 85 -0.45 -6.68 8.43
N LEU A 86 -0.59 -5.43 7.99
CA LEU A 86 -0.26 -4.26 8.80
C LEU A 86 -1.14 -4.18 10.04
N ILE A 87 -2.47 -4.33 9.89
CA ILE A 87 -3.42 -4.36 11.02
C ILE A 87 -3.02 -5.44 12.03
N ILE A 88 -2.73 -6.66 11.57
CA ILE A 88 -2.30 -7.76 12.43
C ILE A 88 -0.94 -7.47 13.07
N GLY A 89 -0.01 -6.88 12.33
CA GLY A 89 1.33 -6.51 12.78
C GLY A 89 1.31 -5.49 13.91
N VAL A 90 0.47 -4.46 13.76
CA VAL A 90 0.22 -3.43 14.78
C VAL A 90 -0.50 -4.05 15.99
N TYR A 91 -1.55 -4.85 15.76
CA TYR A 91 -2.33 -5.47 16.84
C TYR A 91 -1.51 -6.45 17.68
N LYS A 92 -0.72 -7.32 17.04
CA LYS A 92 0.12 -8.31 17.72
C LYS A 92 1.50 -7.78 18.14
N ARG A 93 1.78 -6.47 17.96
CA ARG A 93 3.09 -5.85 18.22
C ARG A 93 4.25 -6.62 17.57
N ARG A 94 4.08 -7.05 16.31
CA ARG A 94 5.08 -7.84 15.58
C ARG A 94 5.80 -6.97 14.54
N PRO A 95 7.05 -6.55 14.80
CA PRO A 95 7.77 -5.60 13.93
C PRO A 95 8.04 -6.14 12.52
N THR A 96 8.10 -7.47 12.36
CA THR A 96 8.34 -8.12 11.07
C THR A 96 7.27 -7.81 10.03
N TYR A 97 5.99 -7.81 10.41
CA TYR A 97 4.89 -7.52 9.46
C TYR A 97 4.92 -6.06 9.00
N ILE A 98 5.21 -5.13 9.91
CA ILE A 98 5.35 -3.70 9.61
C ILE A 98 6.52 -3.48 8.64
N ARG A 99 7.61 -4.23 8.81
CA ARG A 99 8.77 -4.18 7.90
C ARG A 99 8.44 -4.68 6.49
N VAL A 100 7.67 -5.77 6.38
CA VAL A 100 7.22 -6.32 5.08
C VAL A 100 6.30 -5.32 4.38
N PHE A 101 5.32 -4.76 5.09
CA PHE A 101 4.44 -3.71 4.56
C PHE A 101 5.24 -2.53 4.00
N ARG A 102 6.23 -2.04 4.75
CA ARG A 102 7.09 -0.93 4.32
C ARG A 102 7.89 -1.24 3.05
N LEU A 103 8.44 -2.45 2.93
CA LEU A 103 9.17 -2.86 1.73
C LEU A 103 8.25 -2.88 0.50
N PHE A 104 7.00 -3.29 0.68
CA PHE A 104 6.03 -3.32 -0.39
C PHE A 104 5.60 -1.92 -0.83
N ILE A 105 5.28 -1.01 0.11
CA ILE A 105 4.97 0.39 -0.24
C ILE A 105 6.14 1.02 -1.00
N LEU A 106 7.38 0.73 -0.59
CA LEU A 106 8.56 1.20 -1.31
C LEU A 106 8.63 0.65 -2.74
N ALA A 107 8.32 -0.63 -2.95
CA ALA A 107 8.24 -1.21 -4.28
C ALA A 107 7.13 -0.55 -5.13
N GLN A 108 5.97 -0.25 -4.55
CA GLN A 108 4.88 0.45 -5.23
C GLN A 108 5.26 1.87 -5.63
N VAL A 109 5.90 2.63 -4.73
CA VAL A 109 6.39 3.98 -5.04
C VAL A 109 7.38 3.94 -6.19
N VAL A 110 8.29 2.97 -6.22
CA VAL A 110 9.24 2.80 -7.34
C VAL A 110 8.50 2.58 -8.66
N VAL A 111 7.50 1.68 -8.68
CA VAL A 111 6.68 1.43 -9.87
C VAL A 111 5.92 2.68 -10.30
N ILE A 112 5.30 3.41 -9.38
CA ILE A 112 4.58 4.65 -9.66
C ILE A 112 5.52 5.73 -10.20
N CYS A 113 6.74 5.83 -9.67
CA CYS A 113 7.76 6.75 -10.18
C CYS A 113 8.15 6.41 -11.63
N PHE A 114 8.33 5.13 -11.97
CA PHE A 114 8.57 4.71 -13.36
C PHE A 114 7.39 5.09 -14.27
N LEU A 115 6.15 4.84 -13.82
CA LEU A 115 4.95 5.23 -14.56
C LEU A 115 4.84 6.76 -14.71
N ALA A 116 5.24 7.53 -13.70
CA ALA A 116 5.25 8.98 -13.74
C ALA A 116 6.26 9.54 -14.75
N ILE A 117 7.47 8.96 -14.82
CA ILE A 117 8.47 9.32 -15.82
C ILE A 117 7.95 9.01 -17.22
N PHE A 118 7.39 7.82 -17.43
CA PHE A 118 6.83 7.42 -18.72
C PHE A 118 5.65 8.32 -19.14
N SER A 119 4.73 8.58 -18.21
CA SER A 119 3.61 9.49 -18.39
C SER A 119 4.09 10.90 -18.75
N TYR A 120 5.13 11.40 -18.08
CA TYR A 120 5.68 12.73 -18.34
C TYR A 120 6.23 12.84 -19.77
N SER A 121 6.94 11.81 -20.25
CA SER A 121 7.42 11.76 -21.64
C SER A 121 6.28 11.83 -22.65
N ILE A 122 5.16 11.12 -22.40
CA ILE A 122 3.97 11.16 -23.26
C ILE A 122 3.31 12.54 -23.23
N VAL A 123 3.20 13.17 -22.05
CA VAL A 123 2.59 14.50 -21.91
C VAL A 123 3.41 15.56 -22.66
N LEU A 124 4.73 15.45 -22.67
CA LEU A 124 5.59 16.37 -23.44
C LEU A 124 5.38 16.22 -24.95
N GLU A 125 5.07 15.02 -25.41
CA GLU A 125 4.86 14.70 -26.83
C GLU A 125 3.43 15.00 -27.32
N HIS A 126 2.42 14.97 -26.45
CA HIS A 126 1.04 15.35 -26.76
C HIS A 126 0.59 16.57 -25.95
N ARG A 127 0.56 17.73 -26.62
CA ARG A 127 0.48 19.09 -26.06
C ARG A 127 -0.85 19.51 -25.39
N GLY A 128 -1.61 18.59 -24.80
CA GLY A 128 -2.80 18.97 -24.05
C GLY A 128 -3.61 17.78 -23.54
N SER A 129 -4.07 17.89 -22.29
CA SER A 129 -5.04 17.03 -21.60
C SER A 129 -4.52 15.98 -20.61
N HIS A 130 -3.21 15.77 -20.46
CA HIS A 130 -2.67 14.78 -19.49
C HIS A 130 -2.11 15.38 -18.19
N THR A 131 -2.25 16.69 -17.96
CA THR A 131 -1.77 17.37 -16.74
C THR A 131 -2.45 16.86 -15.46
N ILE A 132 -3.74 16.50 -15.55
CA ILE A 132 -4.50 15.93 -14.42
C ILE A 132 -3.90 14.58 -14.01
N MET A 133 -3.50 13.75 -14.97
CA MET A 133 -2.87 12.44 -14.71
C MET A 133 -1.53 12.59 -13.97
N LEU A 134 -0.70 13.57 -14.37
CA LEU A 134 0.54 13.88 -13.67
C LEU A 134 0.28 14.38 -12.23
N PHE A 135 -0.74 15.20 -12.03
CA PHE A 135 -1.09 15.69 -10.69
C PHE A 135 -1.55 14.55 -9.78
N VAL A 136 -2.39 13.64 -10.29
CA VAL A 136 -2.81 12.43 -9.57
C VAL A 136 -1.60 11.54 -9.23
N LEU A 137 -0.67 11.36 -10.17
CA LEU A 137 0.55 10.58 -9.91
C LEU A 137 1.42 11.19 -8.81
N VAL A 138 1.61 12.52 -8.80
CA VAL A 138 2.38 13.21 -7.75
C VAL A 138 1.70 13.09 -6.38
N ILE A 139 0.38 13.24 -6.33
CA ILE A 139 -0.38 13.05 -5.08
C ILE A 139 -0.25 11.61 -4.58
N SER A 140 -0.37 10.63 -5.47
CA SER A 140 -0.21 9.21 -5.12
C SER A 140 1.18 8.93 -4.54
N ILE A 141 2.25 9.47 -5.15
CA ILE A 141 3.61 9.34 -4.61
C ILE A 141 3.71 9.96 -3.21
N ALA A 142 3.12 11.13 -3.00
CA ALA A 142 3.13 11.79 -1.69
C ALA A 142 2.38 10.99 -0.62
N LEU A 143 1.21 10.43 -0.97
CA LEU A 143 0.40 9.61 -0.05
C LEU A 143 1.13 8.32 0.34
N PHE A 144 1.63 7.55 -0.64
CA PHE A 144 2.40 6.33 -0.34
C PHE A 144 3.70 6.64 0.41
N GLY A 145 4.35 7.77 0.12
CA GLY A 145 5.51 8.26 0.87
C GLY A 145 5.18 8.55 2.33
N ALA A 146 4.04 9.20 2.59
CA ALA A 146 3.57 9.48 3.95
C ALA A 146 3.26 8.19 4.71
N GLU A 147 2.61 7.21 4.08
CA GLU A 147 2.35 5.90 4.67
C GLU A 147 3.63 5.16 5.06
N ALA A 148 4.62 5.14 4.16
CA ALA A 148 5.92 4.51 4.42
C ALA A 148 6.66 5.19 5.59
N TRP A 149 6.56 6.51 5.67
CA TRP A 149 7.17 7.29 6.75
C TRP A 149 6.50 6.99 8.10
N ILE A 150 5.17 7.03 8.17
CA ILE A 150 4.39 6.74 9.38
C ILE A 150 4.63 5.31 9.87
N ALA A 151 4.58 4.32 8.97
CA ALA A 151 4.87 2.93 9.32
C ALA A 151 6.33 2.74 9.78
N GLY A 152 7.26 3.52 9.21
CA GLY A 152 8.66 3.53 9.60
C GLY A 152 8.88 4.07 11.01
N ASP A 153 8.25 5.20 11.35
CA ASP A 153 8.38 5.81 12.68
C ASP A 153 7.72 4.93 13.75
N TYR A 154 6.53 4.36 13.45
CA TYR A 154 5.87 3.40 14.32
C TYR A 154 6.74 2.17 14.59
N HIS A 155 7.40 1.61 13.56
CA HIS A 155 8.30 0.47 13.72
C HIS A 155 9.47 0.77 14.66
N LYS A 156 10.04 1.97 14.58
CA LYS A 156 11.14 2.40 15.44
C LYS A 156 10.68 2.56 16.88
N LEU A 157 9.55 3.24 17.10
CA LEU A 157 8.94 3.39 18.42
C LEU A 157 8.61 2.04 19.06
N LEU A 158 8.05 1.11 18.29
CA LEU A 158 7.74 -0.24 18.77
C LEU A 158 8.98 -1.02 19.21
N LEU A 159 10.09 -0.89 18.47
CA LEU A 159 11.36 -1.51 18.85
C LEU A 159 11.93 -0.91 20.14
N GLU A 160 11.86 0.41 20.29
CA GLU A 160 12.29 1.10 21.51
C GLU A 160 11.42 0.68 22.72
N GLU A 161 10.10 0.57 22.56
CA GLU A 161 9.19 0.07 23.61
C GLU A 161 9.53 -1.36 24.04
N MET A 162 9.74 -2.29 23.08
CA MET A 162 10.08 -3.67 23.39
C MET A 162 11.45 -3.81 24.08
N LEU A 163 12.43 -2.99 23.68
CA LEU A 163 13.76 -2.97 24.32
C LEU A 163 13.67 -2.46 25.77
N LEU A 164 12.85 -1.45 26.03
CA LEU A 164 12.61 -0.94 27.37
C LEU A 164 11.93 -1.99 28.26
N GLU A 165 10.90 -2.68 27.76
CA GLU A 165 10.23 -3.79 28.45
C GLU A 165 11.21 -4.92 28.82
N GLU A 166 12.19 -5.23 27.95
CA GLU A 166 13.22 -6.24 28.24
C GLU A 166 14.21 -5.78 29.32
N THR A 167 14.54 -4.48 29.38
CA THR A 167 15.48 -3.94 30.38
C THR A 167 14.86 -3.67 31.76
N ASP A 168 13.55 -3.40 31.84
CA ASP A 168 12.84 -3.16 33.11
C ASP A 168 12.41 -4.46 33.82
N CYS A 169 12.52 -5.61 33.16
CA CYS A 169 12.32 -6.91 33.77
C CYS A 169 13.67 -7.42 34.30
N PRO A 170 14.00 -7.28 35.61
CA PRO A 170 15.20 -7.92 36.13
C PRO A 170 15.02 -9.42 35.92
N ARG A 171 15.91 -10.03 35.12
CA ARG A 171 16.08 -11.48 35.14
C ARG A 171 16.40 -11.83 36.60
N ILE A 172 15.38 -12.29 37.32
CA ILE A 172 15.57 -13.03 38.56
C ILE A 172 16.21 -14.34 38.12
N ALA A 173 17.54 -14.33 38.04
CA ALA A 173 18.38 -15.51 37.94
C ALA A 173 18.74 -15.95 39.36
#